data_AF-A0A951RCS8-F1
#
_entry.id   AF-A0A951RCS8-F1
#
_cell.length_a   1.000
_cell.length_b   1.000
_cell.length_c   1.000
_cell.angle_alpha   90.00
_cell.angle_beta   90.00
_cell.angle_gamma   90.00
#
_symmetry.space_group_name_H-M   'P 1'
#
loop_
_entity.id
_entity.type
_entity.pdbx_description
1 polymer ?
#
loop_
_entity_poly.entity_id
_entity_poly.type
_entity_poly.pdbx_seq_one_letter_code
_entity_poly.pdbx_strand_id
1 'polypeptide(L)'
;MIKTIQSKTILSPLRSNGYDPFGIAYNMNLYRGCQHQCIYCDSRSTCYQIENFADILIKDNAIELLVKELAGKRKKLTIGTGSMNDPYMPVEKELGLTRQALEQIARFYYPVHIITKSDLVSRDIDLIKDISRTYAAVSFTITTPDDELSAIIEPGAPSSSRRFDAMKHLSREGIYTGIIISPVLPWITDSPENIGGLLRRAHDAGAKYALAWPGMTLRRGQREWYYDKLDKHFPGVKEKYIEWFGNTYQCESLNAEAIHKTYYNVCRELRLATKMKFYEPIDPQLDLFGNHIPA
;
A
#
# COMPACT_ATOMS: atom_id res chain seq x y z
N MET A 1 -3.57 15.23 16.70
CA MET A 1 -3.71 14.69 18.07
C MET A 1 -3.78 13.17 17.99
N ILE A 2 -3.30 12.44 19.00
CA ILE A 2 -3.49 10.99 19.09
C ILE A 2 -4.66 10.71 20.02
N LYS A 3 -5.61 9.87 19.60
CA LYS A 3 -6.81 9.49 20.38
C LYS A 3 -7.01 7.99 20.25
N THR A 4 -7.73 7.39 21.21
CA THR A 4 -8.16 5.98 21.11
C THR A 4 -9.62 5.89 20.70
N ILE A 5 -9.95 4.82 19.98
CA ILE A 5 -11.31 4.46 19.58
C ILE A 5 -11.48 2.94 19.70
N GLN A 6 -12.72 2.49 19.84
CA GLN A 6 -13.05 1.07 19.80
C GLN A 6 -13.41 0.65 18.37
N SER A 7 -13.05 -0.58 18.00
CA SER A 7 -13.55 -1.22 16.79
C SER A 7 -14.49 -2.37 17.09
N LYS A 8 -15.35 -2.72 16.13
CA LYS A 8 -16.21 -3.92 16.19
C LYS A 8 -15.59 -5.12 15.47
N THR A 9 -14.74 -4.85 14.49
CA THR A 9 -14.03 -5.85 13.69
C THR A 9 -12.70 -5.27 13.23
N ILE A 10 -11.69 -6.11 13.07
CA ILE A 10 -10.38 -5.68 12.55
C ILE A 10 -10.09 -6.26 11.17
N LEU A 11 -10.62 -7.45 10.84
CA LEU A 11 -10.53 -8.12 9.54
C LEU A 11 -11.81 -7.95 8.73
N SER A 12 -11.89 -6.84 8.01
CA SER A 12 -13.03 -6.56 7.12
C SER A 12 -12.85 -7.31 5.79
N PRO A 13 -13.80 -8.16 5.35
CA PRO A 13 -13.71 -8.82 4.05
C PRO A 13 -13.75 -7.78 2.93
N LEU A 14 -12.86 -7.91 1.95
CA LEU A 14 -12.92 -7.09 0.75
C LEU A 14 -14.09 -7.57 -0.12
N ARG A 15 -14.99 -6.63 -0.44
CA ARG A 15 -16.11 -6.85 -1.35
C ARG A 15 -15.64 -6.71 -2.79
N SER A 16 -14.67 -7.52 -3.20
CA SER A 16 -14.36 -7.68 -4.62
C SER A 16 -15.24 -8.78 -5.18
N ASN A 17 -15.78 -8.60 -6.39
CA ASN A 17 -16.55 -9.62 -7.11
C ASN A 17 -15.60 -10.75 -7.62
N GLY A 18 -14.79 -11.31 -6.72
CA GLY A 18 -13.89 -12.43 -6.98
C GLY A 18 -12.44 -12.09 -7.36
N TYR A 19 -12.08 -10.80 -7.54
CA TYR A 19 -10.69 -10.43 -7.89
C TYR A 19 -10.26 -9.11 -7.26
N ASP A 20 -9.23 -9.17 -6.41
CA ASP A 20 -8.50 -8.02 -5.89
C ASP A 20 -7.10 -8.00 -6.56
N PRO A 21 -6.64 -6.90 -7.19
CA PRO A 21 -5.35 -6.84 -7.86
C PRO A 21 -4.14 -6.99 -6.91
N PHE A 22 -4.37 -6.90 -5.60
CA PHE A 22 -3.39 -7.09 -4.52
C PHE A 22 -3.52 -8.45 -3.81
N GLY A 23 -4.46 -9.30 -4.22
CA GLY A 23 -4.64 -10.65 -3.65
C GLY A 23 -5.06 -10.66 -2.19
N ILE A 24 -5.66 -9.56 -1.71
CA ILE A 24 -6.11 -9.39 -0.32
C ILE A 24 -7.54 -9.91 -0.18
N ALA A 25 -7.80 -10.68 0.89
CA ALA A 25 -9.14 -11.13 1.26
C ALA A 25 -9.71 -10.34 2.44
N TYR A 26 -8.86 -10.02 3.41
CA TYR A 26 -9.23 -9.25 4.60
C TYR A 26 -8.41 -7.99 4.70
N ASN A 27 -9.06 -6.84 4.77
CA ASN A 27 -8.39 -5.59 5.03
C ASN A 27 -8.29 -5.34 6.54
N MET A 28 -7.08 -5.04 7.01
CA MET A 28 -6.76 -4.75 8.40
C MET A 28 -6.31 -3.30 8.54
N ASN A 29 -7.09 -2.50 9.27
CA ASN A 29 -6.75 -1.11 9.59
C ASN A 29 -6.66 -0.95 11.10
N LEU A 30 -5.46 -0.73 11.62
CA LEU A 30 -5.20 -0.51 13.04
C LEU A 30 -5.44 0.95 13.46
N TYR A 31 -5.35 1.86 12.49
CA TYR A 31 -5.46 3.30 12.69
C TYR A 31 -6.56 3.92 11.82
N ARG A 32 -7.01 5.13 12.18
CA ARG A 32 -7.68 6.07 11.26
C ARG A 32 -6.92 7.39 11.25
N GLY A 33 -6.85 8.03 10.09
CA GLY A 33 -5.92 9.13 9.81
C GLY A 33 -4.55 8.60 9.37
N CYS A 34 -3.69 9.48 8.85
CA CYS A 34 -2.34 9.07 8.45
C CYS A 34 -1.30 10.20 8.54
N GLN A 35 -0.22 9.99 9.31
CA GLN A 35 0.84 10.99 9.49
C GLN A 35 1.68 11.26 8.23
N HIS A 36 1.57 10.44 7.18
CA HIS A 36 2.24 10.70 5.90
C HIS A 36 1.67 11.92 5.16
N GLN A 37 0.40 12.28 5.41
CA GLN A 37 -0.23 13.52 4.93
C GLN A 37 -0.13 13.76 3.42
N CYS A 38 -0.06 12.70 2.60
CA CYS A 38 -0.01 12.79 1.13
C CYS A 38 -1.09 13.76 0.59
N ILE A 39 -0.70 14.64 -0.33
CA ILE A 39 -1.61 15.70 -0.83
C ILE A 39 -2.81 15.12 -1.58
N TYR A 40 -2.64 13.93 -2.17
CA TYR A 40 -3.64 13.21 -2.95
C TYR A 40 -4.38 12.11 -2.17
N CYS A 41 -4.24 12.02 -0.85
CA CYS A 41 -4.71 10.85 -0.10
C CYS A 41 -6.23 10.61 -0.22
N ASP A 42 -6.62 9.48 -0.82
CA ASP A 42 -8.03 9.08 -1.02
C ASP A 42 -8.81 8.98 0.30
N SER A 43 -8.14 8.59 1.38
CA SER A 43 -8.75 8.48 2.72
C SER A 43 -9.17 9.81 3.35
N ARG A 44 -8.86 10.96 2.72
CA ARG A 44 -9.45 12.26 3.05
C ARG A 44 -10.88 12.42 2.53
N SER A 45 -11.33 11.53 1.64
CA SER A 45 -12.68 11.55 1.11
C SER A 45 -13.71 11.44 2.24
N THR A 46 -14.77 12.23 2.11
CA THR A 46 -15.90 12.24 3.07
C THR A 46 -16.56 10.87 3.25
N CYS A 47 -16.42 9.94 2.30
CA CYS A 47 -16.95 8.57 2.44
C CYS A 47 -16.27 7.76 3.56
N TYR A 48 -15.05 8.13 3.96
CA TYR A 48 -14.34 7.47 5.05
C TYR A 48 -14.67 8.03 6.43
N GLN A 49 -15.47 9.11 6.50
CA GLN A 49 -15.98 9.70 7.75
C GLN A 49 -14.87 9.99 8.78
N ILE A 50 -13.73 10.51 8.30
CA ILE A 50 -12.61 10.97 9.14
C ILE A 50 -12.73 12.49 9.25
N GLU A 51 -13.15 12.99 10.42
CA GLU A 51 -13.40 14.42 10.64
C GLU A 51 -12.12 15.26 10.51
N ASN A 52 -11.06 14.86 11.23
CA ASN A 52 -9.75 15.49 11.16
C ASN A 52 -8.70 14.45 10.73
N PHE A 53 -8.26 14.51 9.48
CA PHE A 53 -7.29 13.55 8.94
C PHE A 53 -5.89 13.65 9.56
N ALA A 54 -5.57 14.78 10.22
CA ALA A 54 -4.33 14.95 10.97
C ALA A 54 -4.38 14.32 12.38
N ASP A 55 -5.57 13.96 12.86
CA ASP A 55 -5.70 13.15 14.08
C ASP A 55 -5.46 11.69 13.76
N ILE A 56 -4.73 11.01 14.64
CA ILE A 56 -4.50 9.57 14.56
C ILE A 56 -5.36 8.91 15.62
N LEU A 57 -6.37 8.17 15.15
CA LEU A 57 -7.25 7.38 16.00
C LEU A 57 -6.74 5.95 16.05
N ILE A 58 -6.27 5.52 17.21
CA ILE A 58 -5.76 4.19 17.48
C ILE A 58 -6.93 3.30 17.88
N LYS A 59 -7.06 2.12 17.26
CA LYS A 59 -8.00 1.10 17.71
C LYS A 59 -7.34 0.29 18.84
N ASP A 60 -7.55 0.69 20.09
CA ASP A 60 -6.86 0.10 21.25
C ASP A 60 -7.21 -1.38 21.49
N ASN A 61 -8.43 -1.79 21.14
CA ASN A 61 -8.89 -3.18 21.20
C ASN A 61 -8.52 -4.02 19.96
N ALA A 62 -7.72 -3.49 19.03
CA ALA A 62 -7.46 -4.13 17.74
C ALA A 62 -6.77 -5.49 17.87
N ILE A 63 -5.78 -5.63 18.76
CA ILE A 63 -5.02 -6.88 18.89
C ILE A 63 -5.88 -7.98 19.52
N GLU A 64 -6.65 -7.65 20.56
CA GLU A 64 -7.57 -8.61 21.18
C GLU A 64 -8.63 -9.10 20.16
N LEU A 65 -9.19 -8.17 19.38
CA LEU A 65 -10.11 -8.53 18.30
C LEU A 65 -9.45 -9.37 17.21
N LEU A 66 -8.22 -9.04 16.83
CA LEU A 66 -7.46 -9.79 15.83
C LEU A 66 -7.31 -11.24 16.25
N VAL A 67 -6.87 -11.50 17.49
CA VAL A 67 -6.72 -12.87 18.01
C VAL A 67 -8.03 -13.65 17.92
N LYS A 68 -9.14 -13.05 18.36
CA LYS A 68 -10.47 -13.70 18.29
C LYS A 68 -10.88 -14.01 16.85
N GLU A 69 -10.67 -13.06 15.93
CA GLU A 69 -11.02 -13.24 14.53
C GLU A 69 -10.13 -14.28 13.83
N LEU A 70 -8.81 -14.26 14.03
CA LEU A 70 -7.88 -15.25 13.46
C LEU A 70 -8.18 -16.68 13.92
N ALA A 71 -8.58 -16.85 15.18
CA ALA A 71 -8.97 -18.14 15.74
C ALA A 71 -10.31 -18.65 15.16
N GLY A 72 -11.26 -17.75 14.87
CA GLY A 72 -12.60 -18.11 14.41
C GLY A 72 -12.74 -18.37 12.89
N LYS A 73 -11.77 -17.98 12.07
CA LYS A 73 -11.83 -18.11 10.60
C LYS A 73 -11.37 -19.50 10.16
N ARG A 74 -12.22 -20.18 9.37
CA ARG A 74 -11.96 -21.54 8.85
C ARG A 74 -10.88 -21.59 7.76
N LYS A 75 -10.83 -20.56 6.90
CA LYS A 75 -9.83 -20.45 5.83
C LYS A 75 -8.79 -19.41 6.20
N LYS A 76 -7.52 -19.73 5.97
CA LYS A 76 -6.40 -18.79 6.06
C LYS A 76 -6.32 -18.07 4.72
N LEU A 77 -6.73 -16.81 4.66
CA LEU A 77 -6.71 -15.99 3.44
C LEU A 77 -5.92 -14.72 3.72
N THR A 78 -5.36 -14.11 2.67
CA THR A 78 -4.43 -12.97 2.77
C THR A 78 -5.03 -11.80 3.54
N ILE A 79 -4.32 -11.40 4.59
CA ILE A 79 -4.60 -10.18 5.35
C ILE A 79 -3.77 -9.05 4.71
N GLY A 80 -4.46 -7.97 4.34
CA GLY A 80 -3.86 -6.78 3.76
C GLY A 80 -3.78 -5.64 4.75
N THR A 81 -2.72 -4.85 4.68
CA THR A 81 -2.59 -3.55 5.38
C THR A 81 -2.26 -2.46 4.37
N GLY A 82 -2.37 -1.18 4.76
CA GLY A 82 -1.96 -0.06 3.90
C GLY A 82 -3.03 0.55 3.02
N SER A 83 -4.29 0.14 3.14
CA SER A 83 -5.35 0.60 2.24
C SER A 83 -5.93 1.97 2.61
N MET A 84 -6.17 2.25 3.91
CA MET A 84 -6.77 3.51 4.39
C MET A 84 -5.82 4.38 5.21
N ASN A 85 -4.78 3.76 5.74
CA ASN A 85 -3.71 4.39 6.49
C ASN A 85 -2.45 3.58 6.22
N ASP A 86 -1.30 4.19 6.40
CA ASP A 86 -0.05 3.45 6.38
C ASP A 86 0.14 2.69 7.71
N PRO A 87 0.42 1.38 7.70
CA PRO A 87 0.66 0.62 8.92
C PRO A 87 1.95 1.05 9.65
N TYR A 88 2.87 1.75 8.97
CA TYR A 88 4.20 2.11 9.45
C TYR A 88 4.41 3.63 9.50
N MET A 89 3.40 4.35 10.01
CA MET A 89 3.51 5.79 10.33
C MET A 89 4.57 6.07 11.42
N PRO A 90 5.05 7.31 11.57
CA PRO A 90 5.94 7.70 12.66
C PRO A 90 5.53 7.21 14.06
N VAL A 91 4.24 7.28 14.40
CA VAL A 91 3.71 6.81 15.71
C VAL A 91 3.86 5.29 15.92
N GLU A 92 3.94 4.50 14.84
CA GLU A 92 4.15 3.05 14.92
C GLU A 92 5.52 2.70 15.53
N LYS A 93 6.49 3.63 15.52
CA LYS A 93 7.78 3.44 16.20
C LYS A 93 7.62 3.23 17.71
N GLU A 94 6.66 3.93 18.31
CA GLU A 94 6.40 3.90 19.75
C GLU A 94 5.33 2.87 20.10
N LEU A 95 4.26 2.78 19.30
CA LEU A 95 3.11 1.91 19.61
C LEU A 95 3.36 0.43 19.30
N GLY A 96 4.11 0.13 18.23
CA GLY A 96 4.35 -1.25 17.80
C GLY A 96 3.08 -2.05 17.50
N LEU A 97 1.97 -1.41 17.13
CA LEU A 97 0.68 -2.09 16.98
C LEU A 97 0.68 -2.98 15.73
N THR A 98 1.31 -2.52 14.65
CA THR A 98 1.53 -3.34 13.44
C THR A 98 2.43 -4.52 13.77
N ARG A 99 3.50 -4.33 14.55
CA ARG A 99 4.37 -5.43 15.00
C ARG A 99 3.58 -6.47 15.79
N GLN A 100 2.83 -6.05 16.80
CA GLN A 100 1.98 -6.93 17.60
C GLN A 100 0.96 -7.68 16.74
N ALA A 101 0.39 -7.02 15.72
CA ALA A 101 -0.51 -7.68 14.78
C ALA A 101 0.21 -8.75 13.94
N LEU A 102 1.43 -8.47 13.46
CA LEU A 102 2.25 -9.44 12.73
C LEU A 102 2.64 -10.64 13.59
N GLU A 103 2.93 -10.46 14.89
CA GLU A 103 3.17 -11.57 15.83
C GLU A 103 1.98 -12.52 15.90
N GLN A 104 0.75 -11.98 15.95
CA GLN A 104 -0.45 -12.82 15.95
C GLN A 104 -0.67 -13.47 14.58
N ILE A 105 -0.47 -12.74 13.48
CA ILE A 105 -0.59 -13.28 12.12
C ILE A 105 0.36 -14.47 11.91
N ALA A 106 1.62 -14.34 12.36
CA ALA A 106 2.62 -15.41 12.34
C ALA A 106 2.16 -16.61 13.17
N ARG A 107 1.74 -16.38 14.43
CA ARG A 107 1.28 -17.42 15.35
C ARG A 107 0.11 -18.25 14.80
N PHE A 108 -0.79 -17.61 14.05
CA PHE A 108 -1.97 -18.26 13.45
C PHE A 108 -1.77 -18.69 11.98
N TYR A 109 -0.55 -18.58 11.45
CA TYR A 109 -0.15 -18.97 10.09
C TYR A 109 -1.02 -18.33 9.00
N TYR A 110 -1.28 -17.02 9.14
CA TYR A 110 -2.00 -16.29 8.11
C TYR A 110 -1.04 -15.68 7.08
N PRO A 111 -1.37 -15.79 5.78
CA PRO A 111 -0.68 -15.02 4.75
C PRO A 111 -0.91 -13.52 4.92
N VAL A 112 0.11 -12.71 4.63
CA VAL A 112 0.04 -11.24 4.74
C VAL A 112 0.50 -10.52 3.47
N HIS A 113 -0.13 -9.40 3.15
CA HIS A 113 0.36 -8.43 2.18
C HIS A 113 0.40 -7.05 2.82
N ILE A 114 1.61 -6.54 3.02
CA ILE A 114 1.86 -5.21 3.58
C ILE A 114 2.02 -4.21 2.42
N ILE A 115 1.19 -3.18 2.40
CA ILE A 115 1.36 -2.04 1.49
C ILE A 115 1.80 -0.84 2.34
N THR A 116 2.92 -0.19 1.98
CA THR A 116 3.46 0.92 2.77
C THR A 116 4.25 1.91 1.92
N LYS A 117 4.44 3.12 2.46
CA LYS A 117 5.37 4.16 2.02
C LYS A 117 6.54 4.32 2.97
N SER A 118 6.66 3.47 3.98
CA SER A 118 7.60 3.65 5.08
C SER A 118 8.73 2.64 5.04
N ASP A 119 9.94 3.08 5.32
CA ASP A 119 11.10 2.22 5.52
C ASP A 119 11.10 1.50 6.89
N LEU A 120 10.23 1.94 7.82
CA LEU A 120 10.07 1.35 9.16
C LEU A 120 9.63 -0.12 9.12
N VAL A 121 9.03 -0.57 8.02
CA VAL A 121 8.71 -2.00 7.80
C VAL A 121 9.94 -2.91 7.96
N SER A 122 11.15 -2.39 7.72
CA SER A 122 12.40 -3.12 7.89
C SER A 122 12.67 -3.53 9.35
N ARG A 123 12.04 -2.86 10.33
CA ARG A 123 12.10 -3.22 11.76
C ARG A 123 11.54 -4.62 12.01
N ASP A 124 10.47 -4.97 11.30
CA ASP A 124 9.68 -6.18 11.55
C ASP A 124 10.03 -7.31 10.56
N ILE A 125 11.24 -7.25 9.98
CA ILE A 125 11.73 -8.20 8.99
C ILE A 125 11.77 -9.63 9.52
N ASP A 126 12.02 -9.81 10.82
CA ASP A 126 12.02 -11.09 11.52
C ASP A 126 10.64 -11.76 11.44
N LEU A 127 9.57 -11.01 11.73
CA LEU A 127 8.19 -11.49 11.67
C LEU A 127 7.73 -11.70 10.22
N ILE A 128 8.06 -10.77 9.32
CA ILE A 128 7.70 -10.89 7.90
C ILE A 128 8.35 -12.14 7.29
N LYS A 129 9.61 -12.44 7.66
CA LYS A 129 10.32 -13.64 7.23
C LYS A 129 9.70 -14.91 7.79
N ASP A 130 9.26 -14.92 9.05
CA ASP A 130 8.54 -16.08 9.61
C ASP A 130 7.19 -16.31 8.89
N ILE A 131 6.40 -15.24 8.68
CA ILE A 131 5.13 -15.31 7.94
C ILE A 131 5.35 -15.74 6.48
N SER A 132 6.50 -15.41 5.88
CA SER A 132 6.81 -15.78 4.50
C SER A 132 6.85 -17.28 4.24
N ARG A 133 7.00 -18.11 5.29
CA ARG A 133 6.86 -19.57 5.22
C ARG A 133 5.44 -20.00 4.82
N THR A 134 4.43 -19.20 5.16
CA THR A 134 3.08 -19.32 4.61
C THR A 134 2.96 -18.52 3.33
N TYR A 135 3.08 -17.19 3.45
CA TYR A 135 3.19 -16.22 2.36
C TYR A 135 3.27 -14.81 2.96
N ALA A 136 4.25 -14.03 2.53
CA ALA A 136 4.35 -12.62 2.85
C ALA A 136 4.76 -11.81 1.62
N ALA A 137 3.98 -10.78 1.30
CA ALA A 137 4.31 -9.80 0.28
C ALA A 137 4.47 -8.41 0.90
N VAL A 138 5.47 -7.64 0.45
CA VAL A 138 5.64 -6.23 0.84
C VAL A 138 5.71 -5.36 -0.40
N SER A 139 4.69 -4.53 -0.58
CA SER A 139 4.62 -3.56 -1.67
C SER A 139 4.93 -2.15 -1.18
N PHE A 140 5.86 -1.48 -1.86
CA PHE A 140 6.16 -0.07 -1.60
C PHE A 140 5.41 0.82 -2.59
N THR A 141 4.61 1.76 -2.09
CA THR A 141 4.11 2.83 -2.94
C THR A 141 5.20 3.89 -3.13
N ILE A 142 5.60 4.12 -4.38
CA ILE A 142 6.57 5.15 -4.75
C ILE A 142 6.06 5.85 -6.01
N THR A 143 5.80 7.15 -5.92
CA THR A 143 5.14 7.95 -6.97
C THR A 143 6.10 8.72 -7.86
N THR A 144 7.32 8.98 -7.37
CA THR A 144 8.41 9.58 -8.14
C THR A 144 9.77 9.12 -7.62
N PRO A 145 10.83 8.97 -8.44
CA PRO A 145 12.17 8.68 -7.96
C PRO A 145 12.88 9.94 -7.44
N ASP A 146 12.29 11.13 -7.59
CA ASP A 146 12.83 12.38 -7.09
C ASP A 146 12.42 12.61 -5.62
N ASP A 147 13.40 12.69 -4.72
CA ASP A 147 13.17 12.88 -3.29
C ASP A 147 12.65 14.29 -2.98
N GLU A 148 13.01 15.32 -3.77
CA GLU A 148 12.52 16.68 -3.59
C GLU A 148 11.03 16.77 -3.93
N LEU A 149 10.64 16.22 -5.09
CA LEU A 149 9.24 16.12 -5.47
C LEU A 149 8.45 15.25 -4.48
N SER A 150 9.01 14.11 -4.03
CA SER A 150 8.38 13.24 -3.03
C SER A 150 8.08 14.00 -1.73
N ALA A 151 9.01 14.84 -1.25
CA ALA A 151 8.81 15.65 -0.05
C ALA A 151 7.68 16.70 -0.20
N ILE A 152 7.37 17.13 -1.42
CA ILE A 152 6.23 18.03 -1.70
C ILE A 152 4.91 17.27 -1.67
N ILE A 153 4.83 16.13 -2.37
CA ILE A 153 3.56 15.41 -2.57
C ILE A 153 3.20 14.45 -1.41
N GLU A 154 4.20 14.00 -0.65
CA GLU A 154 4.09 13.06 0.47
C GLU A 154 4.91 13.54 1.70
N PRO A 155 4.64 14.74 2.24
CA PRO A 155 5.54 15.45 3.16
C PRO A 155 5.85 14.75 4.48
N GLY A 156 4.98 13.84 4.93
CA GLY A 156 5.21 13.06 6.16
C GLY A 156 5.73 11.65 5.93
N ALA A 157 5.84 11.20 4.67
CA ALA A 157 6.38 9.88 4.35
C ALA A 157 7.91 9.93 4.18
N PRO A 158 8.63 8.83 4.43
CA PRO A 158 10.04 8.72 4.08
C PRO A 158 10.29 9.00 2.59
N SER A 159 11.48 9.50 2.26
CA SER A 159 11.85 9.79 0.86
C SER A 159 11.78 8.55 -0.02
N SER A 160 11.59 8.73 -1.33
CA SER A 160 11.58 7.62 -2.29
C SER A 160 12.83 6.76 -2.19
N SER A 161 14.01 7.38 -2.02
CA SER A 161 15.26 6.64 -1.84
C SER A 161 15.26 5.73 -0.63
N ARG A 162 14.76 6.19 0.53
CA ARG A 162 14.64 5.34 1.72
C ARG A 162 13.68 4.17 1.53
N ARG A 163 12.61 4.36 0.75
CA ARG A 163 11.68 3.28 0.39
C ARG A 163 12.34 2.24 -0.51
N PHE A 164 13.14 2.67 -1.50
CA PHE A 164 13.92 1.74 -2.33
C PHE A 164 14.98 0.99 -1.50
N ASP A 165 15.64 1.64 -0.55
CA ASP A 165 16.61 0.99 0.33
C ASP A 165 15.95 -0.07 1.23
N ALA A 166 14.77 0.23 1.78
CA ALA A 166 13.98 -0.74 2.53
C ALA A 166 13.57 -1.94 1.65
N MET A 167 13.08 -1.68 0.44
CA MET A 167 12.75 -2.73 -0.54
C MET A 167 13.97 -3.63 -0.82
N LYS A 168 15.15 -3.02 -1.02
CA LYS A 168 16.40 -3.74 -1.23
C LYS A 168 16.81 -4.60 -0.04
N HIS A 169 16.63 -4.09 1.18
CA HIS A 169 16.90 -4.84 2.40
C HIS A 169 15.98 -6.06 2.52
N LEU A 170 14.67 -5.88 2.36
CA LEU A 170 13.69 -6.98 2.41
C LEU A 170 13.93 -8.02 1.29
N SER A 171 14.21 -7.56 0.07
CA SER A 171 14.49 -8.45 -1.07
C SER A 171 15.73 -9.31 -0.84
N ARG A 172 16.78 -8.77 -0.22
CA ARG A 172 18.00 -9.52 0.15
C ARG A 172 17.72 -10.62 1.17
N GLU A 173 16.75 -10.43 2.05
CA GLU A 173 16.29 -11.45 3.00
C GLU A 173 15.35 -12.49 2.37
N GLY A 174 15.10 -12.42 1.06
CA GLY A 174 14.25 -13.34 0.32
C GLY A 174 12.76 -13.04 0.39
N ILE A 175 12.36 -11.91 0.97
CA ILE A 175 10.95 -11.51 1.08
C ILE A 175 10.43 -11.08 -0.30
N TYR A 176 9.21 -11.52 -0.64
CA TYR A 176 8.57 -11.16 -1.90
C TYR A 176 8.16 -9.69 -1.89
N THR A 177 8.92 -8.84 -2.59
CA THR A 177 8.68 -7.39 -2.63
C THR A 177 8.32 -6.89 -4.03
N GLY A 178 7.63 -5.76 -4.09
CA GLY A 178 7.31 -5.09 -5.34
C GLY A 178 7.02 -3.61 -5.19
N ILE A 179 6.87 -2.93 -6.31
CA ILE A 179 6.52 -1.50 -6.36
C ILE A 179 5.05 -1.33 -6.76
N ILE A 180 4.39 -0.38 -6.12
CA ILE A 180 3.09 0.14 -6.53
C ILE A 180 3.29 1.57 -7.03
N ILE A 181 3.07 1.78 -8.32
CA ILE A 181 3.07 3.07 -9.00
C ILE A 181 1.62 3.52 -9.12
N SER A 182 1.04 3.87 -7.97
CA SER A 182 -0.33 4.39 -7.85
C SER A 182 -0.47 5.23 -6.58
N PRO A 183 -0.94 6.49 -6.68
CA PRO A 183 -1.41 7.12 -7.91
C PRO A 183 -0.28 7.59 -8.82
N VAL A 184 -0.62 7.76 -10.11
CA VAL A 184 0.11 8.63 -11.04
C VAL A 184 -0.67 9.94 -11.12
N LEU A 185 -0.04 11.06 -10.80
CA LEU A 185 -0.68 12.36 -10.67
C LEU A 185 -0.59 13.11 -12.02
N PRO A 186 -1.72 13.34 -12.72
CA PRO A 186 -1.75 14.17 -13.93
C PRO A 186 -0.95 15.47 -13.81
N TRP A 187 -0.12 15.76 -14.81
CA TRP A 187 0.81 16.89 -14.93
C TRP A 187 1.94 16.98 -13.89
N ILE A 188 2.07 16.02 -12.97
CA ILE A 188 3.08 16.04 -11.90
C ILE A 188 4.00 14.83 -11.98
N THR A 189 3.44 13.61 -11.98
CA THR A 189 4.22 12.36 -12.00
C THR A 189 3.89 11.48 -13.21
N ASP A 190 3.17 12.02 -14.19
CA ASP A 190 2.59 11.30 -15.32
C ASP A 190 3.42 11.36 -16.61
N SER A 191 4.75 11.42 -16.45
CA SER A 191 5.70 11.34 -17.56
C SER A 191 6.24 9.91 -17.75
N PRO A 192 6.45 9.44 -18.99
CA PRO A 192 7.16 8.19 -19.29
C PRO A 192 8.51 8.08 -18.55
N GLU A 193 9.24 9.17 -18.43
CA GLU A 193 10.54 9.23 -17.76
C GLU A 193 10.43 8.89 -16.27
N ASN A 194 9.42 9.44 -15.58
CA ASN A 194 9.14 9.13 -14.18
C ASN A 194 8.84 7.64 -13.99
N ILE A 195 7.96 7.08 -14.84
CA ILE A 195 7.55 5.68 -14.79
C ILE A 195 8.75 4.74 -15.05
N GLY A 196 9.53 5.01 -16.10
CA GLY A 196 10.73 4.23 -16.40
C GLY A 196 11.78 4.31 -15.29
N GLY A 197 11.95 5.49 -14.68
CA GLY A 197 12.85 5.71 -13.55
C GLY A 197 12.46 4.90 -12.31
N LEU A 198 11.16 4.90 -11.96
CA LEU A 198 10.63 4.09 -10.85
C LEU A 198 10.87 2.60 -11.07
N LEU A 199 10.59 2.08 -12.27
CA LEU A 199 10.73 0.67 -12.60
C LEU A 199 12.19 0.21 -12.54
N ARG A 200 13.13 1.00 -13.09
CA ARG A 200 14.57 0.70 -13.01
C ARG A 200 15.07 0.67 -11.58
N ARG A 201 14.75 1.69 -10.78
CA ARG A 201 15.13 1.73 -9.35
C ARG A 201 14.50 0.58 -8.55
N ALA A 202 13.25 0.21 -8.84
CA ALA A 202 12.60 -0.93 -8.21
C ALA A 202 13.31 -2.24 -8.56
N HIS A 203 13.68 -2.44 -9.83
CA HIS A 203 14.46 -3.59 -10.26
C HIS A 203 15.82 -3.66 -9.56
N ASP A 204 16.54 -2.54 -9.48
CA ASP A 204 17.84 -2.45 -8.78
C ASP A 204 17.72 -2.73 -7.27
N ALA A 205 16.56 -2.41 -6.69
CA ALA A 205 16.18 -2.74 -5.31
C ALA A 205 15.65 -4.18 -5.16
N GLY A 206 15.64 -4.99 -6.22
CA GLY A 206 15.26 -6.40 -6.19
C GLY A 206 13.75 -6.66 -6.16
N ALA A 207 12.92 -5.71 -6.61
CA ALA A 207 11.49 -5.92 -6.81
C ALA A 207 11.22 -7.14 -7.72
N LYS A 208 10.18 -7.91 -7.40
CA LYS A 208 9.71 -9.04 -8.20
C LYS A 208 8.52 -8.69 -9.10
N TYR A 209 7.77 -7.67 -8.72
CA TYR A 209 6.63 -7.18 -9.48
C TYR A 209 6.51 -5.67 -9.41
N ALA A 210 5.86 -5.11 -10.42
CA ALA A 210 5.39 -3.74 -10.45
C ALA A 210 3.89 -3.76 -10.71
N LEU A 211 3.13 -2.97 -9.97
CA LEU A 211 1.72 -2.69 -10.24
C LEU A 211 1.60 -1.20 -10.51
N ALA A 212 0.92 -0.83 -11.59
CA ALA A 212 0.74 0.57 -11.96
C ALA A 212 -0.71 0.84 -12.36
N TRP A 213 -1.17 2.04 -12.03
CA TRP A 213 -2.42 2.59 -12.56
C TRP A 213 -2.14 4.04 -12.98
N PRO A 214 -2.29 4.42 -14.27
CA PRO A 214 -1.92 5.74 -14.77
C PRO A 214 -2.96 6.81 -14.43
N GLY A 215 -3.26 6.96 -13.15
CA GLY A 215 -4.20 7.97 -12.70
C GLY A 215 -4.32 8.01 -11.20
N MET A 216 -5.33 8.75 -10.77
CA MET A 216 -5.68 8.88 -9.38
C MET A 216 -7.18 8.91 -9.18
N THR A 217 -7.61 8.64 -7.96
CA THR A 217 -8.96 8.91 -7.54
C THR A 217 -9.06 10.34 -7.00
N LEU A 218 -10.21 10.98 -7.18
CA LEU A 218 -10.47 12.32 -6.69
C LEU A 218 -11.93 12.47 -6.26
N ARG A 219 -12.22 12.22 -4.97
CA ARG A 219 -13.55 12.31 -4.37
C ARG A 219 -13.75 13.62 -3.58
N ARG A 220 -15.00 13.91 -3.21
CA ARG A 220 -15.35 15.01 -2.28
C ARG A 220 -14.65 14.84 -0.93
N GLY A 221 -14.06 15.91 -0.40
CA GLY A 221 -13.21 15.97 0.79
C GLY A 221 -11.72 15.87 0.44
N GLN A 222 -11.37 14.91 -0.42
CA GLN A 222 -10.02 14.77 -0.97
C GLN A 222 -9.73 15.86 -2.00
N ARG A 223 -10.69 16.18 -2.89
CA ARG A 223 -10.52 17.13 -4.00
C ARG A 223 -10.16 18.52 -3.53
N GLU A 224 -10.93 19.04 -2.56
CA GLU A 224 -10.75 20.39 -2.03
C GLU A 224 -9.38 20.53 -1.35
N TRP A 225 -8.98 19.50 -0.59
CA TRP A 225 -7.65 19.43 0.00
C TRP A 225 -6.55 19.36 -1.06
N TYR A 226 -6.70 18.50 -2.07
CA TYR A 226 -5.71 18.37 -3.13
C TYR A 226 -5.53 19.67 -3.90
N TYR A 227 -6.63 20.34 -4.26
CA TYR A 227 -6.62 21.63 -4.96
C TYR A 227 -5.95 22.74 -4.16
N ASP A 228 -6.19 22.84 -2.84
CA ASP A 228 -5.45 23.76 -1.96
C ASP A 228 -3.94 23.51 -2.02
N LYS A 229 -3.52 22.25 -2.07
CA LYS A 229 -2.09 21.91 -2.19
C LYS A 229 -1.54 22.18 -3.58
N LEU A 230 -2.33 21.98 -4.63
CA LEU A 230 -1.94 22.35 -6.00
C LEU A 230 -1.72 23.86 -6.11
N ASP A 231 -2.62 24.70 -5.58
CA ASP A 231 -2.45 26.17 -5.60
C ASP A 231 -1.14 26.60 -4.94
N LYS A 232 -0.75 25.92 -3.86
CA LYS A 232 0.48 26.23 -3.11
C LYS A 232 1.76 25.73 -3.79
N HIS A 233 1.73 24.53 -4.37
CA HIS A 233 2.96 23.83 -4.77
C HIS A 233 3.11 23.65 -6.29
N PHE A 234 2.01 23.72 -7.05
CA PHE A 234 1.97 23.52 -8.49
C PHE A 234 1.02 24.54 -9.16
N PRO A 235 1.35 25.85 -9.14
CA PRO A 235 0.46 26.90 -9.65
C PRO A 235 0.01 26.62 -11.10
N GLY A 236 -1.29 26.76 -11.36
CA GLY A 236 -1.89 26.51 -12.68
C GLY A 236 -2.30 25.05 -12.94
N VAL A 237 -1.91 24.09 -12.10
CA VAL A 237 -2.27 22.67 -12.29
C VAL A 237 -3.72 22.40 -11.85
N LYS A 238 -4.20 23.07 -10.80
CA LYS A 238 -5.59 22.94 -10.33
C LYS A 238 -6.59 23.27 -11.43
N GLU A 239 -6.35 24.35 -12.18
CA GLU A 239 -7.21 24.81 -13.27
C GLU A 239 -7.33 23.72 -14.34
N LYS A 240 -6.21 23.07 -14.69
CA LYS A 240 -6.20 21.92 -15.62
C LYS A 240 -7.02 20.74 -15.09
N TYR A 241 -6.92 20.41 -13.80
CA TYR A 241 -7.74 19.37 -13.20
C TYR A 241 -9.24 19.69 -13.29
N ILE A 242 -9.62 20.93 -12.99
CA ILE A 242 -11.02 21.38 -13.06
C ILE A 242 -11.54 21.30 -14.50
N GLU A 243 -10.77 21.79 -15.46
CA GLU A 243 -11.11 21.80 -16.89
C GLU A 243 -11.29 20.37 -17.44
N TRP A 244 -10.33 19.48 -17.20
CA TRP A 244 -10.30 18.15 -17.82
C TRP A 244 -11.13 17.10 -17.08
N PHE A 245 -11.16 17.13 -15.75
CA PHE A 245 -11.80 16.08 -14.95
C PHE A 245 -13.10 16.52 -14.29
N GLY A 246 -13.31 17.83 -14.12
CA GLY A 246 -14.45 18.37 -13.37
C GLY A 246 -14.59 17.71 -12.00
N ASN A 247 -15.71 17.00 -11.80
CA ASN A 247 -16.03 16.30 -10.56
C ASN A 247 -15.94 14.77 -10.65
N THR A 248 -15.33 14.23 -11.72
CA THR A 248 -15.19 12.79 -11.94
C THR A 248 -14.40 12.12 -10.82
N TYR A 249 -14.74 10.85 -10.54
CA TYR A 249 -14.06 10.08 -9.50
C TYR A 249 -12.66 9.63 -9.92
N GLN A 250 -12.49 9.17 -11.15
CA GLN A 250 -11.21 8.70 -11.68
C GLN A 250 -10.64 9.76 -12.62
N CYS A 251 -9.44 10.24 -12.29
CA CYS A 251 -8.66 11.17 -13.08
C CYS A 251 -7.52 10.38 -13.72
N GLU A 252 -7.79 9.77 -14.87
CA GLU A 252 -6.77 9.10 -15.68
C GLU A 252 -5.87 10.14 -16.36
N SER A 253 -4.55 9.89 -16.39
CA SER A 253 -3.61 10.80 -17.05
C SER A 253 -3.89 10.87 -18.55
N LEU A 254 -3.77 12.06 -19.11
CA LEU A 254 -3.80 12.28 -20.56
C LEU A 254 -2.65 11.55 -21.29
N ASN A 255 -1.58 11.21 -20.57
CA ASN A 255 -0.44 10.43 -21.07
C ASN A 255 -0.59 8.92 -20.84
N ALA A 256 -1.76 8.41 -20.46
CA ALA A 256 -1.96 7.01 -20.07
C ALA A 256 -1.44 6.00 -21.12
N GLU A 257 -1.63 6.28 -22.42
CA GLU A 257 -1.11 5.42 -23.49
C GLU A 257 0.43 5.34 -23.47
N ALA A 258 1.10 6.50 -23.40
CA ALA A 258 2.55 6.58 -23.35
C ALA A 258 3.12 5.96 -22.06
N ILE A 259 2.44 6.17 -20.93
CA ILE A 259 2.75 5.55 -19.64
C ILE A 259 2.65 4.03 -19.74
N HIS A 260 1.54 3.49 -20.26
CA HIS A 260 1.35 2.05 -20.44
C HIS A 260 2.41 1.45 -21.35
N LYS A 261 2.69 2.09 -22.49
CA LYS A 261 3.74 1.64 -23.42
C LYS A 261 5.09 1.55 -22.71
N THR A 262 5.45 2.59 -21.96
CA THR A 262 6.71 2.63 -21.22
C THR A 262 6.74 1.58 -20.12
N TYR A 263 5.68 1.48 -19.32
CA TYR A 263 5.52 0.50 -18.25
C TYR A 263 5.71 -0.93 -18.76
N TYR A 264 4.97 -1.35 -19.79
CA TYR A 264 5.06 -2.70 -20.31
C TYR A 264 6.40 -2.98 -20.99
N ASN A 265 7.00 -2.01 -21.68
CA ASN A 265 8.31 -2.19 -22.31
C ASN A 265 9.42 -2.35 -21.28
N VAL A 266 9.49 -1.46 -20.29
CA VAL A 266 10.51 -1.50 -19.25
C VAL A 266 10.34 -2.73 -18.35
N CYS A 267 9.10 -3.08 -17.97
CA CYS A 267 8.87 -4.31 -17.20
C CYS A 267 9.34 -5.57 -17.96
N ARG A 268 9.11 -5.63 -19.28
CA ARG A 268 9.56 -6.74 -20.12
C ARG A 268 11.08 -6.82 -20.21
N GLU A 269 11.74 -5.69 -20.41
CA GLU A 269 13.21 -5.57 -20.45
C GLU A 269 13.85 -6.04 -19.13
N LEU A 270 13.31 -5.57 -18.00
CA LEU A 270 13.82 -5.86 -16.66
C LEU A 270 13.31 -7.19 -16.07
N ARG A 271 12.44 -7.91 -16.81
CA ARG A 271 11.72 -9.11 -16.33
C ARG A 271 10.97 -8.89 -15.01
N LEU A 272 10.43 -7.69 -14.80
CA LEU A 272 9.53 -7.40 -13.69
C LEU A 272 8.12 -7.91 -14.01
N ALA A 273 7.53 -8.67 -13.11
CA ALA A 273 6.16 -9.14 -13.29
C ALA A 273 5.16 -7.99 -13.20
N THR A 274 4.19 -7.92 -14.12
CA THR A 274 3.13 -6.89 -14.13
C THR A 274 1.89 -7.30 -13.33
N LYS A 275 1.95 -8.47 -12.70
CA LYS A 275 0.99 -9.03 -11.74
C LYS A 275 1.79 -9.69 -10.63
N MET A 276 1.25 -9.66 -9.41
CA MET A 276 1.86 -10.41 -8.32
C MET A 276 1.35 -11.85 -8.28
N LYS A 277 2.15 -12.75 -7.72
CA LYS A 277 1.74 -14.09 -7.35
C LYS A 277 0.94 -13.99 -6.05
N PHE A 278 -0.30 -14.46 -6.05
CA PHE A 278 -1.13 -14.48 -4.84
C PHE A 278 -0.88 -15.73 -4.00
N TYR A 279 -1.26 -15.66 -2.73
CA TYR A 279 -1.37 -16.84 -1.87
C TYR A 279 -2.51 -17.74 -2.35
N GLU A 280 -2.23 -19.02 -2.49
CA GLU A 280 -3.21 -20.05 -2.81
C GLU A 280 -3.49 -20.86 -1.52
N PRO A 281 -4.73 -20.84 -1.00
CA PRO A 281 -5.05 -21.58 0.21
C PRO A 281 -4.92 -23.08 -0.02
N ILE A 282 -4.19 -23.76 0.87
CA ILE A 282 -4.15 -25.23 0.90
C ILE A 282 -5.54 -25.73 1.30
N ASP A 283 -6.11 -26.64 0.50
CA ASP A 283 -7.38 -27.29 0.84
C ASP A 283 -7.15 -28.28 1.99
N PRO A 284 -7.79 -28.10 3.17
CA PRO A 284 -7.65 -29.03 4.29
C PRO A 284 -8.05 -30.48 3.95
N GLN A 285 -8.88 -30.70 2.93
CA GLN A 285 -9.26 -32.05 2.50
C GLN A 285 -8.14 -32.77 1.72
N LEU A 286 -7.22 -32.03 1.09
CA LEU A 286 -6.08 -32.59 0.36
C LEU A 286 -4.89 -32.91 1.28
N ASP A 287 -4.82 -32.28 2.46
CA ASP A 287 -3.73 -32.46 3.43
C ASP A 287 -3.85 -33.76 4.25
N LEU A 288 -5.06 -34.35 4.32
CA LEU A 288 -5.29 -35.68 4.93
C LEU A 288 -4.54 -36.82 4.23
N PHE A 289 -4.00 -36.57 3.03
CA PHE A 289 -3.21 -37.54 2.25
C PHE A 289 -1.71 -37.23 2.22
N GLY A 290 -1.22 -36.28 3.03
CA GLY A 290 0.23 -36.07 3.25
C GLY A 290 1.04 -35.62 2.04
N ASN A 291 0.40 -35.01 1.04
CA ASN A 291 1.03 -34.75 -0.27
C ASN A 291 1.66 -33.36 -0.46
N HIS A 292 1.87 -32.56 0.59
CA HIS A 292 2.63 -31.32 0.45
C HIS A 292 3.50 -31.01 1.68
N ILE A 293 4.75 -31.44 1.63
CA ILE A 293 5.85 -30.79 2.35
C ILE A 293 6.45 -29.78 1.36
N PRO A 294 6.35 -28.45 1.58
CA PRO A 294 7.10 -27.50 0.76
C PRO A 294 8.58 -27.57 1.15
N ALA A 295 9.44 -27.78 0.16
CA ALA A 295 10.89 -27.54 0.25
C ALA A 295 11.20 -26.04 0.17
#